data_AF-A0A099KQJ7-F1
#
_entry.id   AF-A0A099KQJ7-F1
#
_cell.length_a   1.000
_cell.length_b   1.000
_cell.length_c   1.000
_cell.angle_alpha   90.00
_cell.angle_beta   90.00
_cell.angle_gamma   90.00
#
_symmetry.space_group_name_H-M   'P 1'
#
loop_
_entity.id
_entity.type
_entity.pdbx_description
1 polymer ?
#
loop_
_entity_poly.entity_id
_entity_poly.type
_entity_poly.pdbx_seq_one_letter_code
_entity_poly.pdbx_strand_id
1 'polypeptide(L)'
;MNQPFPIKSKVAQKVWHNFERDLVHKLAPLPKDEGNDIRLEIMSHLYESASHDEADLEEVRFINAIERLGSPEEYLDPLIADILLTQQTIKGDPRAIYQSLLASARKGFFHNLATLVLGLGYFWVIMIFIMSVMHLGDPDVGIWYYPSGNFSLSFSAQPDAIQWQPKWFPLIGIITSASAYWLLNKLLSYLFAKSK
;
A
#
# COMPACT_ATOMS: atom_id res chain seq x y z
N MET A 1 -45.16 -7.06 5.42
CA MET A 1 -43.75 -6.80 5.10
C MET A 1 -43.10 -8.15 4.86
N ASN A 2 -42.79 -8.48 3.61
CA ASN A 2 -42.06 -9.71 3.28
C ASN A 2 -40.63 -9.52 3.78
N GLN A 3 -40.18 -10.38 4.70
CA GLN A 3 -38.78 -10.36 5.08
C GLN A 3 -37.94 -10.78 3.86
N PRO A 4 -36.91 -10.01 3.48
CA PRO A 4 -36.06 -10.36 2.33
C PRO A 4 -35.33 -11.69 2.52
N PHE A 5 -35.22 -12.17 3.77
CA PHE A 5 -34.52 -13.40 4.13
C PHE A 5 -35.47 -14.34 4.91
N PRO A 6 -35.72 -15.56 4.44
CA PRO A 6 -36.58 -16.50 5.16
C PRO A 6 -35.80 -17.16 6.32
N ILE A 7 -36.19 -16.87 7.56
CA ILE A 7 -35.63 -17.43 8.80
C ILE A 7 -36.74 -18.18 9.55
N LYS A 8 -36.52 -19.45 9.91
CA LYS A 8 -37.57 -20.32 10.46
C LYS A 8 -37.62 -20.30 11.99
N SER A 9 -36.46 -20.32 12.65
CA SER A 9 -36.30 -20.37 14.10
C SER A 9 -36.62 -19.02 14.74
N LYS A 10 -37.46 -19.01 15.78
CA LYS A 10 -37.77 -17.81 16.56
C LYS A 10 -36.53 -17.24 17.25
N VAL A 11 -35.59 -18.10 17.65
CA VAL A 11 -34.33 -17.69 18.29
C VAL A 11 -33.44 -17.02 17.25
N ALA A 12 -33.31 -17.61 16.06
CA ALA A 12 -32.56 -17.03 14.95
C ALA A 12 -33.13 -15.67 14.52
N GLN A 13 -34.47 -15.52 14.44
CA GLN A 13 -35.12 -14.24 14.16
C GLN A 13 -34.77 -13.16 15.20
N LYS A 14 -34.71 -13.53 16.48
CA LYS A 14 -34.33 -12.60 17.56
C LYS A 14 -32.87 -12.16 17.44
N VAL A 15 -31.95 -13.09 17.15
CA VAL A 15 -30.53 -12.79 16.92
C VAL A 15 -30.37 -11.87 15.71
N TRP A 16 -31.03 -12.21 14.61
CA TRP A 16 -31.06 -11.42 13.38
C TRP A 16 -31.53 -9.98 13.61
N HIS A 17 -32.68 -9.79 14.26
CA HIS A 17 -33.23 -8.46 14.50
C HIS A 17 -32.40 -7.61 15.48
N ASN A 18 -31.74 -8.25 16.45
CA ASN A 18 -30.81 -7.52 17.32
C ASN A 18 -29.62 -7.00 16.52
N PHE A 19 -29.01 -7.86 15.70
CA PHE A 19 -27.89 -7.45 14.84
C PHE A 19 -28.29 -6.36 13.83
N GLU A 20 -29.44 -6.53 13.15
CA GLU A 20 -29.97 -5.54 12.22
C GLU A 20 -30.23 -4.19 12.90
N ARG A 21 -30.78 -4.18 14.11
CA ARG A 21 -31.02 -2.95 14.88
C ARG A 21 -29.70 -2.23 15.21
N ASP A 22 -28.69 -2.98 15.63
CA ASP A 22 -27.40 -2.42 16.02
C ASP A 22 -26.67 -1.88 14.78
N LEU A 23 -26.75 -2.59 13.66
CA LEU A 23 -26.26 -2.14 12.35
C LEU A 23 -26.94 -0.84 11.90
N VAL A 24 -28.28 -0.76 11.99
CA VAL A 24 -29.04 0.46 11.67
C VAL A 24 -28.61 1.64 12.56
N HIS A 25 -28.37 1.41 13.85
CA HIS A 25 -27.88 2.46 14.74
C HIS A 25 -26.50 2.95 14.32
N LYS A 26 -25.59 2.05 13.95
CA LYS A 26 -24.23 2.41 13.50
C LYS A 26 -24.25 3.17 12.18
N LEU A 27 -25.13 2.80 11.24
CA LEU A 27 -25.26 3.47 9.94
C LEU A 27 -26.08 4.78 9.97
N ALA A 28 -26.66 5.14 11.11
CA ALA A 28 -27.48 6.35 11.27
C ALA A 28 -26.80 7.68 10.84
N PRO A 29 -25.47 7.87 10.94
CA PRO A 29 -24.79 9.07 10.43
C PRO A 29 -24.81 9.23 8.91
N LEU A 30 -25.06 8.14 8.16
CA LEU A 30 -25.06 8.15 6.70
C LEU A 30 -26.40 8.63 6.13
N PRO A 31 -26.44 9.11 4.87
CA PRO A 31 -27.69 9.33 4.16
C PRO A 31 -28.55 8.07 4.14
N LYS A 32 -29.87 8.23 4.26
CA LYS A 32 -30.80 7.09 4.40
C LYS A 32 -30.68 6.07 3.27
N ASP A 33 -30.52 6.52 2.03
CA ASP A 33 -30.46 5.63 0.87
C ASP A 33 -29.18 4.78 0.92
N GLU A 34 -28.02 5.41 1.10
CA GLU A 34 -26.73 4.74 1.18
C GLU A 34 -26.61 3.82 2.41
N GLY A 35 -27.11 4.26 3.57
CA GLY A 35 -27.17 3.43 4.76
C GLY A 35 -28.10 2.22 4.61
N ASN A 36 -29.19 2.35 3.83
CA ASN A 36 -30.07 1.22 3.53
C ASN A 36 -29.42 0.21 2.59
N ASP A 37 -28.66 0.67 1.59
CA ASP A 37 -27.95 -0.18 0.64
C ASP A 37 -26.86 -0.98 1.35
N ILE A 38 -26.01 -0.32 2.14
CA ILE A 38 -24.96 -0.96 2.95
C ILE A 38 -25.58 -1.96 3.94
N ARG A 39 -26.69 -1.60 4.59
CA ARG A 39 -27.42 -2.52 5.46
C ARG A 39 -27.83 -3.78 4.69
N LEU A 40 -28.47 -3.63 3.54
CA LEU A 40 -28.96 -4.76 2.75
C LEU A 40 -27.81 -5.67 2.27
N GLU A 41 -26.70 -5.08 1.84
CA GLU A 41 -25.50 -5.81 1.44
C GLU A 41 -24.94 -6.64 2.61
N ILE A 42 -24.72 -6.04 3.77
CA ILE A 42 -24.22 -6.73 4.97
C ILE A 42 -25.20 -7.83 5.41
N MET A 43 -26.50 -7.55 5.43
CA MET A 43 -27.52 -8.56 5.74
C MET A 43 -27.47 -9.73 4.76
N SER A 44 -27.32 -9.46 3.46
CA SER A 44 -27.27 -10.50 2.45
C SER A 44 -26.05 -11.41 2.60
N HIS A 45 -24.87 -10.86 2.86
CA HIS A 45 -23.65 -11.62 3.12
C HIS A 45 -23.72 -12.40 4.43
N LEU A 46 -24.33 -11.83 5.47
CA LEU A 46 -24.55 -12.54 6.72
C LEU A 46 -25.46 -13.75 6.52
N TYR A 47 -26.56 -13.58 5.79
CA TYR A 47 -27.48 -14.66 5.46
C TYR A 47 -26.82 -15.76 4.63
N GLU A 48 -26.02 -15.37 3.62
CA GLU A 48 -25.24 -16.30 2.80
C GLU A 48 -24.23 -17.07 3.64
N SER A 49 -23.50 -16.40 4.53
CA SER A 49 -22.54 -17.03 5.45
C SER A 49 -23.23 -18.03 6.39
N ALA A 50 -24.38 -17.66 6.96
CA ALA A 50 -25.17 -18.53 7.81
C ALA A 50 -25.76 -19.73 7.04
N SER A 51 -26.09 -19.56 5.75
CA SER A 51 -26.66 -20.63 4.91
C SER A 51 -25.63 -21.69 4.53
N HIS A 52 -24.35 -21.33 4.50
CA HIS A 52 -23.24 -22.25 4.20
C HIS A 52 -22.58 -22.83 5.46
N ASP A 53 -23.11 -22.54 6.65
CA ASP A 53 -22.60 -23.07 7.90
C ASP A 53 -23.14 -24.49 8.16
N GLU A 54 -22.25 -25.39 8.60
CA GLU A 54 -22.58 -26.81 8.80
C GLU A 54 -23.33 -27.10 10.12
N ALA A 55 -23.55 -26.11 10.99
CA ALA A 55 -24.24 -26.36 12.26
C ALA A 55 -25.71 -26.78 12.05
N ASP A 56 -26.16 -27.76 12.86
CA ASP A 56 -27.51 -28.32 12.75
C ASP A 56 -28.62 -27.29 13.06
N LEU A 57 -28.39 -26.46 14.09
CA LEU A 57 -29.33 -25.45 14.56
C LEU A 57 -29.17 -24.12 13.80
N GLU A 58 -30.29 -23.58 13.31
CA GLU A 58 -30.32 -22.32 12.56
C GLU A 58 -29.78 -21.13 13.37
N GLU A 59 -30.14 -21.04 14.66
CA GLU A 59 -29.61 -20.01 15.55
C GLU A 59 -28.09 -20.08 15.72
N VAL A 60 -27.50 -21.28 15.74
CA VAL A 60 -26.05 -21.46 15.85
C VAL A 60 -25.37 -20.99 14.56
N ARG A 61 -25.94 -21.32 13.40
CA ARG A 61 -25.43 -20.84 12.10
C ARG A 61 -25.37 -19.31 12.01
N PHE A 62 -26.41 -18.61 12.50
CA PHE A 62 -26.42 -17.15 12.52
C PHE A 62 -25.47 -16.54 13.56
N ILE A 63 -25.35 -17.15 14.75
CA ILE A 63 -24.37 -16.71 15.75
C ILE A 63 -22.95 -16.84 15.18
N ASN A 64 -22.61 -17.99 14.59
CA ASN A 64 -21.33 -18.23 13.94
C ASN A 64 -21.05 -17.22 12.81
N ALA A 65 -22.05 -16.92 11.98
CA ALA A 65 -21.91 -15.94 10.91
C ALA A 65 -21.64 -14.52 11.44
N ILE A 66 -22.31 -14.11 12.53
CA ILE A 66 -22.07 -12.82 13.18
C ILE A 66 -20.67 -12.78 13.81
N GLU A 67 -20.25 -13.85 14.48
CA GLU A 67 -18.91 -13.95 15.06
C GLU A 67 -17.80 -13.88 13.99
N ARG A 68 -17.99 -14.52 12.83
CA ARG A 68 -17.07 -14.42 11.69
C ARG A 68 -16.98 -13.01 11.12
N LEU A 69 -18.08 -12.25 11.16
CA LEU A 69 -18.11 -10.87 10.69
C LEU A 69 -17.31 -9.93 11.62
N GLY A 70 -17.10 -10.32 12.88
CA GLY A 70 -16.42 -9.52 13.88
C GLY A 70 -17.31 -8.43 14.48
N SER A 71 -16.74 -7.64 15.41
CA SER A 71 -17.48 -6.57 16.05
C SER A 71 -17.81 -5.47 15.02
N PRO A 72 -19.06 -4.98 14.96
CA PRO A 72 -19.44 -3.87 14.08
C PRO A 72 -18.52 -2.65 14.21
N GLU A 73 -17.95 -2.42 15.40
CA GLU A 73 -17.00 -1.33 15.66
C GLU A 73 -15.69 -1.45 14.89
N GLU A 74 -15.17 -2.66 14.72
CA GLU A 74 -13.88 -2.86 14.06
C GLU A 74 -13.92 -2.58 12.56
N TYR A 75 -15.05 -2.86 11.90
CA TYR A 75 -15.14 -2.72 10.44
C TYR A 75 -16.09 -1.59 9.97
N LEU A 76 -17.14 -1.25 10.71
CA LEU A 76 -18.06 -0.17 10.29
C LEU A 76 -17.53 1.22 10.61
N ASP A 77 -16.90 1.43 11.76
CA ASP A 77 -16.39 2.76 12.13
C ASP A 77 -15.40 3.32 11.08
N PRO A 78 -14.39 2.55 10.59
CA PRO A 78 -13.52 3.04 9.52
C PRO A 78 -14.27 3.22 8.19
N LEU A 79 -15.24 2.36 7.87
CA LEU A 79 -16.04 2.47 6.64
C LEU A 79 -16.92 3.72 6.65
N ILE A 80 -17.64 3.98 7.74
CA ILE A 80 -18.49 5.15 7.92
C ILE A 80 -17.64 6.43 7.85
N ALA A 81 -16.48 6.43 8.51
CA ALA A 81 -15.56 7.57 8.46
C ALA A 81 -15.09 7.86 7.02
N ASP A 82 -14.78 6.82 6.22
CA ASP A 82 -14.34 6.97 4.83
C ASP A 82 -15.47 7.48 3.92
N ILE A 83 -16.70 6.97 4.08
CA ILE A 83 -17.88 7.43 3.33
C ILE A 83 -18.17 8.90 3.65
N LEU A 84 -18.19 9.27 4.94
CA LEU A 84 -18.44 10.65 5.35
C LEU A 84 -17.35 11.60 4.85
N LEU A 85 -16.08 11.19 4.94
CA LEU A 85 -14.95 11.96 4.42
C LEU A 85 -15.07 12.16 2.90
N THR A 86 -15.47 11.12 2.16
CA THR A 86 -15.68 11.17 0.71
C THR A 86 -16.82 12.11 0.35
N GLN A 87 -17.95 12.02 1.04
CA GLN A 87 -19.08 12.92 0.82
C GLN A 87 -18.73 14.38 1.11
N GLN A 88 -18.02 14.65 2.20
CA GLN A 88 -17.57 16.01 2.53
C GLN A 88 -16.56 16.53 1.49
N THR A 89 -15.70 15.66 0.97
CA THR A 89 -14.78 15.98 -0.13
C THR A 89 -15.54 16.35 -1.41
N ILE A 90 -16.56 15.56 -1.81
CA ILE A 90 -17.41 15.84 -2.97
C ILE A 90 -18.18 17.16 -2.81
N LYS A 91 -18.63 17.47 -1.58
CA LYS A 91 -19.31 18.73 -1.25
C LYS A 91 -18.37 19.94 -1.19
N GLY A 92 -17.07 19.75 -1.38
CA GLY A 92 -16.08 20.82 -1.43
C GLY A 92 -15.60 21.31 -0.06
N ASP A 93 -15.74 20.51 1.01
CA ASP A 93 -15.20 20.89 2.32
C ASP A 93 -13.66 20.87 2.27
N PRO A 94 -12.98 22.02 2.50
CA PRO A 94 -11.52 22.12 2.38
C PRO A 94 -10.76 21.27 3.41
N ARG A 95 -11.34 21.03 4.60
CA ARG A 95 -10.72 20.16 5.61
C ARG A 95 -10.81 18.70 5.21
N ALA A 96 -11.96 18.28 4.68
CA ALA A 96 -12.15 16.92 4.18
C ALA A 96 -11.25 16.62 2.97
N ILE A 97 -11.12 17.58 2.04
CA ILE A 97 -10.18 17.49 0.92
C ILE A 97 -8.74 17.32 1.40
N TYR A 98 -8.31 18.10 2.39
CA TYR A 98 -6.97 17.97 2.96
C TYR A 98 -6.76 16.61 3.64
N GLN A 99 -7.73 16.15 4.42
CA GLN A 99 -7.66 14.86 5.11
C GLN A 99 -7.63 13.68 4.13
N SER A 100 -8.46 13.70 3.08
CA SER A 100 -8.46 12.65 2.05
C SER A 100 -7.14 12.63 1.28
N LEU A 101 -6.61 13.80 0.89
CA LEU A 101 -5.27 13.91 0.29
C LEU A 101 -4.18 13.34 1.18
N LEU A 102 -4.21 13.67 2.48
CA LEU A 102 -3.21 13.19 3.44
C LEU A 102 -3.31 11.68 3.67
N ALA A 103 -4.52 11.13 3.73
CA ALA A 103 -4.76 9.69 3.83
C ALA A 103 -4.26 8.96 2.56
N SER A 104 -4.61 9.45 1.37
CA SER A 104 -4.13 8.90 0.10
C SER A 104 -2.61 9.00 -0.03
N ALA A 105 -2.02 10.13 0.36
CA ALA A 105 -0.57 10.31 0.38
C ALA A 105 0.09 9.30 1.30
N ARG A 106 -0.37 9.15 2.55
CA ARG A 106 0.20 8.16 3.50
C ARG A 106 0.15 6.73 3.00
N LYS A 107 -0.97 6.32 2.36
CA LYS A 107 -1.16 4.96 1.85
C LYS A 107 -0.15 4.59 0.76
N GLY A 108 0.28 5.57 -0.06
CA GLY A 108 1.27 5.38 -1.13
C GLY A 108 2.68 5.87 -0.83
N PHE A 109 2.88 6.70 0.20
CA PHE A 109 4.11 7.46 0.40
C PHE A 109 5.33 6.56 0.59
N PHE A 110 5.26 5.59 1.49
CA PHE A 110 6.40 4.69 1.74
C PHE A 110 6.77 3.87 0.51
N HIS A 111 5.78 3.40 -0.24
CA HIS A 111 6.02 2.63 -1.47
C HIS A 111 6.65 3.51 -2.55
N ASN A 112 6.08 4.69 -2.79
CA ASN A 112 6.60 5.65 -3.77
C ASN A 112 8.02 6.13 -3.41
N LEU A 113 8.26 6.41 -2.13
CA LEU A 113 9.58 6.81 -1.64
C LEU A 113 10.59 5.68 -1.81
N ALA A 114 10.23 4.45 -1.46
CA ALA A 114 11.09 3.29 -1.65
C ALA A 114 11.43 3.07 -3.14
N THR A 115 10.43 3.16 -4.02
CA THR A 115 10.64 3.05 -5.48
C THR A 115 11.54 4.16 -6.01
N LEU A 116 11.39 5.40 -5.53
CA LEU A 116 12.25 6.51 -5.93
C LEU A 116 13.70 6.30 -5.48
N VAL A 117 13.91 5.90 -4.22
CA VAL A 117 15.25 5.65 -3.67
C VAL A 117 15.93 4.48 -4.39
N LEU A 118 15.22 3.38 -4.62
CA LEU A 118 15.75 2.24 -5.36
C LEU A 118 16.00 2.59 -6.82
N GLY A 119 15.10 3.33 -7.47
CA GLY A 119 15.27 3.81 -8.83
C GLY A 119 16.52 4.68 -9.00
N LEU A 120 16.74 5.62 -8.07
CA LEU A 120 17.97 6.42 -8.04
C LEU A 120 19.21 5.53 -7.79
N GLY A 121 19.11 4.54 -6.91
CA GLY A 121 20.17 3.54 -6.71
C GLY A 121 20.53 2.79 -7.98
N TYR A 122 19.53 2.27 -8.71
CA TYR A 122 19.75 1.60 -10.00
C TYR A 122 20.36 2.53 -11.04
N PHE A 123 19.92 3.79 -11.10
CA PHE A 123 20.51 4.80 -11.97
C PHE A 123 22.01 4.96 -11.72
N TRP A 124 22.43 5.13 -10.46
CA TRP A 124 23.85 5.25 -10.11
C TRP A 124 24.66 3.99 -10.44
N VAL A 125 24.10 2.81 -10.17
CA VAL A 125 24.75 1.53 -10.48
C VAL A 125 24.99 1.38 -11.98
N ILE A 126 23.97 1.67 -12.80
CA ILE A 126 24.09 1.60 -14.26
C ILE A 126 25.10 2.64 -14.77
N MET A 127 25.07 3.86 -14.23
CA MET A 127 25.99 4.92 -14.66
C MET A 127 27.45 4.56 -14.34
N ILE A 128 27.74 4.08 -13.12
CA ILE A 128 29.09 3.65 -12.74
C ILE A 128 29.54 2.47 -13.61
N PHE A 129 28.66 1.50 -13.85
CA PHE A 129 28.95 0.37 -14.72
C PHE A 129 29.32 0.82 -16.14
N ILE A 130 28.53 1.72 -16.75
CA ILE A 130 28.80 2.26 -18.09
C ILE A 130 30.15 2.98 -18.10
N MET A 131 30.42 3.87 -17.12
CA MET A 131 31.69 4.58 -17.03
C MET A 131 32.89 3.63 -16.91
N SER A 132 32.76 2.57 -16.10
CA SER A 132 33.82 1.57 -15.93
C SER A 132 34.09 0.77 -17.21
N VAL A 133 33.05 0.46 -17.99
CA VAL A 133 33.21 -0.19 -19.29
C VAL A 133 33.83 0.77 -20.31
N MET A 134 33.38 2.03 -20.36
CA MET A 134 33.92 3.04 -21.26
C MET A 134 35.41 3.32 -21.00
N HIS A 135 35.84 3.32 -19.73
CA HIS A 135 37.24 3.52 -19.36
C HIS A 135 38.20 2.50 -20.01
N LEU A 136 37.71 1.31 -20.38
CA LEU A 136 38.53 0.32 -21.10
C LEU A 136 38.96 0.80 -22.50
N GLY A 137 38.14 1.65 -23.14
CA GLY A 137 38.44 2.24 -24.45
C GLY A 137 38.95 3.67 -24.38
N ASP A 138 38.56 4.42 -23.35
CA ASP A 138 38.95 5.81 -23.13
C ASP A 138 39.40 6.03 -21.67
N PRO A 139 40.72 6.07 -21.41
CA PRO A 139 41.26 6.25 -20.06
C PRO A 139 40.84 7.56 -19.38
N ASP A 140 40.30 8.54 -20.10
CA ASP A 140 39.91 9.82 -19.51
C ASP A 140 38.54 9.77 -18.81
N VAL A 141 37.77 8.70 -19.02
CA VAL A 141 36.46 8.50 -18.37
C VAL A 141 36.67 8.01 -16.94
N GLY A 142 36.25 8.74 -15.91
CA GLY A 142 36.36 8.22 -14.54
C GLY A 142 36.04 9.21 -13.45
N ILE A 143 36.57 8.91 -12.26
CA ILE A 143 36.43 9.76 -11.08
C ILE A 143 37.65 10.66 -10.98
N TRP A 144 37.41 11.95 -10.90
CA TRP A 144 38.42 12.99 -10.80
C TRP A 144 38.34 13.66 -9.44
N TYR A 145 39.50 13.88 -8.82
CA TYR A 145 39.62 14.55 -7.53
C TYR A 145 40.39 15.86 -7.70
N TYR A 146 39.77 16.96 -7.28
CA TYR A 146 40.39 18.28 -7.30
C TYR A 146 41.16 18.53 -6.00
N PRO A 147 42.29 19.26 -6.05
CA PRO A 147 43.00 19.70 -4.85
C PRO A 147 42.13 20.46 -3.85
N SER A 148 41.03 21.07 -4.31
CA SER A 148 40.04 21.75 -3.47
C SER A 148 39.18 20.82 -2.60
N GLY A 149 39.29 19.50 -2.76
CA GLY A 149 38.51 18.51 -2.02
C GLY A 149 37.22 18.06 -2.72
N ASN A 150 36.92 18.59 -3.90
CA ASN A 150 35.75 18.19 -4.68
C ASN A 150 36.04 16.95 -5.53
N PHE A 151 35.02 16.14 -5.78
CA PHE A 151 35.07 15.02 -6.72
C PHE A 151 34.11 15.26 -7.88
N SER A 152 34.47 14.78 -9.06
CA SER A 152 33.60 14.79 -10.23
C SER A 152 33.67 13.48 -10.99
N LEU A 153 32.52 13.00 -11.45
CA LEU A 153 32.43 11.95 -12.45
C LEU A 153 32.44 12.61 -13.83
N SER A 154 33.39 12.25 -14.68
CA SER A 154 33.51 12.85 -16.01
C SER A 154 33.83 11.82 -17.08
N PHE A 155 33.38 12.10 -18.29
CA PHE A 155 33.70 11.34 -19.50
C PHE A 155 34.89 11.94 -20.27
N SER A 156 35.61 12.89 -19.66
CA SER A 156 36.75 13.58 -20.27
C SER A 156 37.76 14.01 -19.22
N ALA A 157 39.01 14.21 -19.65
CA ALA A 157 40.07 14.70 -18.79
C ALA A 157 39.69 16.03 -18.15
N GLN A 158 39.87 16.12 -16.83
CA GLN A 158 39.61 17.35 -16.08
C GLN A 158 40.93 18.09 -15.85
N PRO A 159 41.07 19.34 -16.34
CA PRO A 159 42.23 20.16 -16.02
C PRO A 159 42.36 20.34 -14.51
N ASP A 160 43.58 20.32 -14.00
CA ASP A 160 43.90 20.55 -12.58
C ASP A 160 43.31 19.52 -11.59
N ALA A 161 42.83 18.37 -12.09
CA ALA A 161 42.34 17.27 -11.28
C ALA A 161 43.18 16.00 -11.47
N ILE A 162 43.26 15.19 -10.41
CA ILE A 162 43.95 13.90 -10.43
C ILE A 162 42.89 12.81 -10.54
N GLN A 163 43.06 11.91 -11.50
CA GLN A 163 42.16 10.78 -11.67
C GLN A 163 42.39 9.72 -10.60
N TRP A 164 41.29 9.22 -10.01
CA TRP A 164 41.34 8.21 -8.96
C TRP A 164 41.52 6.81 -9.55
N GLN A 165 42.64 6.18 -9.21
CA GLN A 165 42.95 4.77 -9.51
C GLN A 165 42.65 4.37 -10.98
N PRO A 166 43.14 5.09 -11.99
CA PRO A 166 42.75 4.88 -13.39
C PRO A 166 42.91 3.41 -13.83
N LYS A 167 44.05 2.78 -13.51
CA LYS A 167 44.30 1.38 -13.87
C LYS A 167 43.30 0.38 -13.28
N TRP A 168 42.78 0.65 -12.08
CA TRP A 168 41.89 -0.27 -11.36
C TRP A 168 40.41 0.12 -11.46
N PHE A 169 40.12 1.34 -11.91
CA PHE A 169 38.78 1.89 -11.99
C PHE A 169 37.78 0.98 -12.74
N PRO A 170 38.10 0.39 -13.90
CA PRO A 170 37.19 -0.52 -14.59
C PRO A 170 36.82 -1.73 -13.74
N LEU A 171 37.82 -2.39 -13.15
CA LEU A 171 37.60 -3.61 -12.36
C LEU A 171 36.79 -3.31 -11.12
N ILE A 172 37.17 -2.27 -10.37
CA ILE A 172 36.47 -1.86 -9.14
C ILE A 172 35.03 -1.49 -9.47
N GLY A 173 34.80 -0.62 -10.45
CA GLY A 173 33.46 -0.15 -10.75
C GLY A 173 32.54 -1.21 -11.34
N ILE A 174 33.05 -2.15 -12.15
CA ILE A 174 32.26 -3.32 -12.60
C ILE A 174 31.85 -4.20 -11.40
N ILE A 175 32.80 -4.56 -10.54
CA ILE A 175 32.53 -5.41 -9.38
C ILE A 175 31.56 -4.70 -8.41
N THR A 176 31.83 -3.44 -8.07
CA THR A 176 30.96 -2.65 -7.19
C THR A 176 29.56 -2.51 -7.76
N SER A 177 29.43 -2.25 -9.07
CA SER A 177 28.11 -2.15 -9.71
C SER A 177 27.37 -3.48 -9.69
N ALA A 178 28.04 -4.60 -9.97
CA ALA A 178 27.43 -5.92 -9.90
C ALA A 178 26.98 -6.28 -8.47
N SER A 179 27.81 -6.02 -7.46
CA SER A 179 27.47 -6.23 -6.06
C SER A 179 26.33 -5.33 -5.59
N ALA A 180 26.35 -4.04 -5.97
CA ALA A 180 25.31 -3.08 -5.64
C ALA A 180 23.98 -3.43 -6.34
N TYR A 181 24.00 -3.83 -7.61
CA TYR A 181 22.83 -4.32 -8.32
C TYR A 181 22.20 -5.52 -7.59
N TRP A 182 23.02 -6.49 -7.21
CA TRP A 182 22.55 -7.65 -6.46
C TRP A 182 21.92 -7.26 -5.12
N LEU A 183 22.54 -6.34 -4.37
CA LEU A 183 22.02 -5.82 -3.11
C LEU A 183 20.69 -5.08 -3.29
N LEU A 184 20.60 -4.20 -4.29
CA LEU A 184 19.37 -3.48 -4.61
C LEU A 184 18.24 -4.46 -4.97
N ASN A 185 18.54 -5.52 -5.71
CA ASN A 185 17.55 -6.53 -6.07
C ASN A 185 17.09 -7.33 -4.83
N LYS A 186 18.00 -7.63 -3.90
CA LYS A 186 17.63 -8.23 -2.60
C LYS A 186 16.74 -7.31 -1.78
N LEU A 187 17.08 -6.03 -1.67
CA LEU A 187 16.27 -5.03 -0.96
C LEU A 187 14.87 -4.89 -1.59
N LEU A 188 14.81 -4.81 -2.92
CA LEU A 188 13.55 -4.77 -3.68
C LEU A 188 12.69 -5.99 -3.35
N SER A 189 13.25 -7.19 -3.43
CA SER A 189 12.54 -8.43 -3.11
C SER A 189 12.01 -8.48 -1.67
N TYR A 190 12.79 -7.98 -0.71
CA TYR A 190 12.39 -7.92 0.69
C TYR A 190 11.21 -6.95 0.89
N LEU A 191 11.25 -5.77 0.27
CA LEU A 191 10.19 -4.78 0.37
C LEU A 191 8.87 -5.29 -0.25
N PHE A 192 8.91 -5.99 -1.37
CA PHE A 192 7.72 -6.59 -1.97
C PHE A 192 7.19 -7.79 -1.19
N ALA A 193 8.07 -8.61 -0.61
CA ALA A 193 7.67 -9.74 0.22
C ALA A 193 6.97 -9.30 1.52
N LYS A 194 7.35 -8.15 2.08
CA LYS A 194 6.75 -7.56 3.30
C LYS A 194 5.47 -6.74 3.03
N SER A 195 5.18 -6.46 1.76
CA SER A 195 4.00 -5.71 1.31
C SER A 195 2.80 -6.61 0.98
N LYS A 196 2.94 -7.93 1.09
CA LYS A 196 1.84 -8.90 1.08
C LYS A 196 1.47 -9.26 2.51
#